data_AF-A0A661KJI0-F1
#
_entry.id   AF-A0A661KJI0-F1
#
_cell.length_a   1.000
_cell.length_b   1.000
_cell.length_c   1.000
_cell.angle_alpha   90.00
_cell.angle_beta   90.00
_cell.angle_gamma   90.00
#
_symmetry.space_group_name_H-M   'P 1'
#
loop_
_entity.id
_entity.type
_entity.pdbx_description
1 polymer ?
#
loop_
_entity_poly.entity_id
_entity_poly.type
_entity_poly.pdbx_seq_one_letter_code
_entity_poly.pdbx_strand_id
1 'polypeptide(L)'
;MKVLKNAPDEMVFYLRDGRTLKNIKELLDALYDMHDDVFYHHVSNERNDFCNWINDVFGYKKLATQLKRIKTRDGTIKKIKLTIVAELKNKKAKPKAKAVKRKAVKRTIKKKPAKKKAKKKKIVKKKVAKKKPAKNKKAAKKQSGKKKK
;
A
#
# COMPACT_ATOMS: atom_id res chain seq x y z
N MET A 1 1.83 25.00 -10.12
CA MET A 1 2.25 24.38 -8.84
C MET A 1 2.20 22.88 -9.03
N LYS A 2 3.23 22.09 -8.71
CA LYS A 2 3.27 20.68 -9.15
C LYS A 2 2.39 19.74 -8.30
N VAL A 3 2.09 20.10 -7.04
CA VAL A 3 1.13 19.40 -6.17
C VAL A 3 -0.35 19.68 -6.51
N LEU A 4 -0.64 20.81 -7.16
CA LEU A 4 -1.97 21.16 -7.69
C LEU A 4 -2.08 20.86 -9.19
N LYS A 5 -1.04 20.26 -9.78
CA LYS A 5 -1.11 19.85 -11.18
C LYS A 5 -2.01 18.62 -11.22
N ASN A 6 -2.94 18.59 -12.16
CA ASN A 6 -3.74 17.41 -12.42
C ASN A 6 -2.89 16.33 -13.09
N ALA A 7 -3.15 15.08 -12.72
CA ALA A 7 -2.73 13.90 -13.45
C ALA A 7 -3.38 13.92 -14.84
N PRO A 8 -2.71 13.35 -15.86
CA PRO A 8 -3.37 12.99 -17.11
C PRO A 8 -4.62 12.14 -16.85
N ASP A 9 -5.65 12.25 -17.68
CA ASP A 9 -6.91 11.51 -17.51
C ASP A 9 -6.69 9.98 -17.49
N GLU A 10 -5.65 9.49 -18.14
CA GLU A 10 -5.25 8.07 -18.14
C GLU A 10 -4.57 7.61 -16.83
N MET A 11 -4.10 8.55 -16.01
CA MET A 11 -3.35 8.28 -14.77
C MET A 11 -4.10 8.75 -13.52
N VAL A 12 -5.42 8.95 -13.62
CA VAL A 12 -6.27 9.22 -12.46
C VAL A 12 -6.31 8.00 -11.53
N PHE A 13 -6.48 8.27 -10.24
CA PHE A 13 -6.60 7.20 -9.25
C PHE A 13 -8.06 6.84 -9.04
N TYR A 14 -8.41 5.58 -9.23
CA TYR A 14 -9.76 5.07 -8.99
C TYR A 14 -9.87 4.52 -7.57
N LEU A 15 -10.76 5.11 -6.78
CA LEU A 15 -11.11 4.63 -5.47
C LEU A 15 -12.16 3.53 -5.57
N ARG A 16 -12.21 2.66 -4.55
CA ARG A 16 -13.19 1.56 -4.50
C ARG A 16 -14.64 2.04 -4.36
N ASP A 17 -14.85 3.27 -3.91
CA ASP A 17 -16.17 3.90 -3.80
C ASP A 17 -16.66 4.51 -5.13
N GLY A 18 -15.89 4.38 -6.22
CA GLY A 18 -16.22 4.91 -7.53
C GLY A 18 -15.76 6.36 -7.76
N ARG A 19 -15.17 7.03 -6.75
CA ARG A 19 -14.59 8.35 -6.92
C ARG A 19 -13.24 8.28 -7.66
N THR A 20 -12.94 9.29 -8.45
CA THR A 20 -11.66 9.43 -9.15
C THR A 20 -10.88 10.61 -8.63
N LEU A 21 -9.58 10.43 -8.40
CA LEU A 21 -8.68 11.49 -7.94
C LEU A 21 -7.75 11.90 -9.06
N LYS A 22 -7.76 13.18 -9.39
CA LYS A 22 -6.91 13.77 -10.43
C LYS A 22 -5.66 14.40 -9.86
N ASN A 23 -5.68 14.85 -8.61
CA ASN A 23 -4.52 15.52 -8.02
C ASN A 23 -4.33 15.18 -6.53
N ILE A 24 -3.18 15.58 -5.98
CA ILE A 24 -2.82 15.29 -4.57
C ILE A 24 -3.72 16.06 -3.59
N LYS A 25 -4.28 17.20 -4.01
CA LYS A 25 -5.19 18.01 -3.20
C LYS A 25 -6.56 17.34 -3.06
N GLU A 26 -7.11 16.81 -4.15
CA GLU A 26 -8.30 15.95 -4.16
C GLU A 26 -8.08 14.69 -3.37
N LEU A 27 -6.89 14.07 -3.41
CA LEU A 27 -6.57 12.95 -2.52
C LEU A 27 -6.65 13.38 -1.05
N LEU A 28 -6.12 14.55 -0.68
CA LEU A 28 -6.20 15.03 0.70
C LEU A 28 -7.66 15.24 1.14
N ASP A 29 -8.46 15.89 0.29
CA ASP A 29 -9.85 16.19 0.58
C ASP A 29 -10.68 14.89 0.63
N ALA A 30 -10.46 13.97 -0.30
CA ALA A 30 -11.06 12.64 -0.27
C ALA A 30 -10.68 11.85 0.98
N LEU A 31 -9.43 11.91 1.46
CA LEU A 31 -9.01 11.23 2.68
C LEU A 31 -9.72 11.73 3.93
N TYR A 32 -10.19 12.99 3.98
CA TYR A 32 -10.99 13.49 5.09
C TYR A 32 -12.39 12.87 5.12
N ASP A 33 -13.00 12.67 3.95
CA ASP A 33 -14.35 12.11 3.81
C ASP A 33 -14.36 10.59 3.55
N MET A 34 -13.19 9.95 3.47
CA MET A 34 -13.05 8.54 3.10
C MET A 34 -13.23 7.64 4.32
N HIS A 35 -14.11 6.64 4.18
CA HIS A 35 -14.27 5.59 5.19
C HIS A 35 -13.00 4.74 5.34
N ASP A 36 -12.74 4.25 6.54
CA ASP A 36 -11.54 3.47 6.84
C ASP A 36 -11.43 2.21 5.99
N ASP A 37 -12.56 1.55 5.68
CA ASP A 37 -12.56 0.37 4.82
C ASP A 37 -11.99 0.66 3.43
N VAL A 38 -12.43 1.77 2.81
CA VAL A 38 -11.95 2.22 1.49
C VAL A 38 -10.45 2.51 1.56
N PHE A 39 -9.99 3.16 2.64
CA PHE A 39 -8.58 3.43 2.84
C PHE A 39 -7.75 2.14 2.94
N TYR A 40 -8.18 1.18 3.75
CA TYR A 40 -7.47 -0.09 3.97
C TYR A 40 -7.49 -1.03 2.74
N HIS A 41 -8.39 -0.82 1.78
CA HIS A 41 -8.30 -1.50 0.48
C HIS A 41 -7.08 -1.09 -0.33
N HIS A 42 -6.65 0.17 -0.22
CA HIS A 42 -5.50 0.72 -0.94
C HIS A 42 -4.21 0.68 -0.11
N VAL A 43 -4.34 0.65 1.22
CA VAL A 43 -3.22 0.64 2.15
C VAL A 43 -3.26 -0.60 3.03
N SER A 44 -2.32 -1.51 2.81
CA SER A 44 -2.12 -2.70 3.65
C SER A 44 -0.76 -2.64 4.35
N ASN A 45 -0.46 -3.66 5.17
CA ASN A 45 0.86 -3.76 5.82
C ASN A 45 2.00 -3.83 4.79
N GLU A 46 1.77 -4.44 3.64
CA GLU A 46 2.80 -4.67 2.62
C GLU A 46 2.77 -3.61 1.51
N ARG A 47 1.59 -3.06 1.17
CA ARG A 47 1.43 -2.12 0.05
C ARG A 47 0.81 -0.79 0.46
N ASN A 48 1.08 0.25 -0.30
CA ASN A 48 0.39 1.53 -0.21
C ASN A 48 0.24 2.07 -1.63
N ASP A 49 -0.95 1.96 -2.19
CA ASP A 49 -1.18 2.29 -3.60
C ASP A 49 -1.07 3.79 -3.86
N PHE A 50 -1.42 4.62 -2.87
CA PHE A 50 -1.24 6.08 -2.93
C PHE A 50 0.23 6.48 -3.08
N CYS A 51 1.15 5.74 -2.44
CA CYS A 51 2.58 6.07 -2.55
C CYS A 51 3.14 5.78 -3.94
N ASN A 52 2.67 4.71 -4.59
CA ASN A 52 3.05 4.37 -5.96
C ASN A 52 2.50 5.40 -6.93
N TRP A 53 1.20 5.72 -6.82
CA TRP A 53 0.56 6.75 -7.66
C TRP A 53 1.26 8.11 -7.54
N ILE A 54 1.56 8.55 -6.31
CA ILE A 54 2.27 9.82 -6.07
C ILE A 54 3.68 9.81 -6.66
N ASN A 55 4.38 8.68 -6.61
CA ASN A 55 5.71 8.52 -7.17
C ASN A 55 5.69 8.53 -8.70
N ASP A 56 4.80 7.75 -9.29
CA ASP A 56 4.84 7.43 -10.71
C ASP A 56 4.21 8.55 -11.54
N VAL A 57 3.11 9.14 -11.08
CA VAL A 57 2.39 10.21 -11.80
C VAL A 57 3.02 11.59 -11.56
N PHE A 58 3.42 11.89 -10.32
CA PHE A 58 3.90 13.23 -9.97
C PHE A 58 5.42 13.31 -9.76
N GLY A 59 6.10 12.17 -9.61
CA GLY A 59 7.56 12.12 -9.37
C GLY A 59 7.98 12.46 -7.94
N TYR A 60 7.06 12.47 -6.96
CA TYR A 60 7.35 12.87 -5.59
C TYR A 60 7.99 11.74 -4.75
N LYS A 61 9.19 11.32 -5.13
CA LYS A 61 9.95 10.22 -4.49
C LYS A 61 10.06 10.35 -2.96
N LYS A 62 10.33 11.57 -2.46
CA LYS A 62 10.48 11.83 -1.03
C LYS A 62 9.15 11.63 -0.28
N LEU A 63 8.05 12.17 -0.82
CA LEU A 63 6.72 12.00 -0.23
C LEU A 63 6.30 10.53 -0.28
N ALA A 64 6.46 9.86 -1.43
CA ALA A 64 6.13 8.46 -1.60
C ALA A 64 6.87 7.55 -0.62
N THR A 65 8.18 7.76 -0.44
CA THR A 65 8.98 6.99 0.54
C THR A 65 8.47 7.16 1.97
N GLN A 66 8.03 8.37 2.33
CA GLN A 66 7.46 8.64 3.65
C GLN A 66 6.07 8.02 3.81
N LEU A 67 5.22 8.11 2.79
CA LEU A 67 3.88 7.51 2.78
C LEU A 67 3.93 5.98 2.84
N LYS A 68 4.93 5.34 2.22
CA LYS A 68 5.09 3.87 2.27
C LYS A 68 5.17 3.32 3.70
N ARG A 69 5.71 4.12 4.64
CA ARG A 69 5.85 3.77 6.06
C ARG A 69 4.60 4.08 6.89
N ILE A 70 3.68 4.86 6.36
CA ILE A 70 2.47 5.29 7.05
C ILE A 70 1.33 4.36 6.66
N LYS A 71 0.67 3.79 7.67
CA LYS A 71 -0.41 2.81 7.51
C LYS A 71 -1.75 3.29 8.05
N THR A 72 -1.79 4.52 8.55
CA THR A 72 -2.99 5.15 9.10
C THR A 72 -3.47 6.27 8.16
N ARG A 73 -4.79 6.42 8.08
CA ARG A 73 -5.43 7.50 7.31
C ARG A 73 -4.96 8.86 7.78
N ASP A 74 -5.04 9.11 9.09
CA ASP A 74 -4.65 10.39 9.69
C ASP A 74 -3.16 10.72 9.49
N GLY A 75 -2.29 9.71 9.57
CA GLY A 75 -0.86 9.88 9.28
C GLY A 75 -0.64 10.32 7.84
N THR A 76 -1.39 9.74 6.91
CA THR A 76 -1.34 10.04 5.47
C THR A 76 -1.80 11.48 5.23
N ILE A 77 -2.94 11.87 5.80
CA ILE A 77 -3.49 13.23 5.75
C ILE A 77 -2.47 14.25 6.26
N LYS A 78 -1.95 14.05 7.48
CA LYS A 78 -0.97 14.95 8.10
C LYS A 78 0.26 15.12 7.20
N LYS A 79 0.73 14.01 6.63
CA LYS A 79 1.94 14.02 5.79
C LYS A 79 1.74 14.74 4.47
N ILE A 80 0.61 14.51 3.80
CA ILE A 80 0.25 15.19 2.55
C ILE A 80 0.04 16.68 2.81
N LYS A 81 -0.75 17.03 3.84
CA LYS A 81 -1.01 18.42 4.25
C LYS A 81 0.29 19.20 4.52
N LEU A 82 1.21 18.61 5.30
CA LEU A 82 2.51 19.22 5.58
C LEU A 82 3.32 19.48 4.30
N THR A 83 3.25 18.54 3.35
CA THR A 83 3.98 18.66 2.09
C THR A 83 3.42 19.76 1.22
N ILE A 84 2.09 19.87 1.11
CA ILE A 84 1.43 20.96 0.38
C ILE A 84 1.80 22.32 0.99
N VAL A 85 1.71 22.46 2.33
CA VAL A 85 2.08 23.70 3.02
C VAL A 85 3.56 24.05 2.81
N ALA A 86 4.45 23.06 2.86
CA ALA A 86 5.88 23.28 2.62
C ALA A 86 6.14 23.75 1.18
N GLU A 87 5.49 23.15 0.18
CA GLU A 87 5.60 23.55 -1.23
C GLU A 87 5.08 24.97 -1.47
N LEU A 88 4.01 25.39 -0.79
CA LEU A 88 3.48 26.75 -0.87
C LEU A 88 4.43 27.78 -0.26
N LYS A 89 5.04 27.47 0.90
CA LYS A 89 6.00 28.36 1.57
C LYS A 89 7.30 28.51 0.77
N ASN A 90 7.80 27.43 0.18
CA ASN A 90 9.07 27.41 -0.55
C ASN A 90 9.01 28.21 -1.88
N LYS A 91 7.81 28.54 -2.37
CA LYS A 91 7.61 29.32 -3.60
C LYS A 91 7.91 30.82 -3.44
N LYS A 92 7.85 31.36 -2.22
CA LYS A 92 8.24 32.76 -1.92
C LYS A 92 9.77 32.95 -1.82
N ALA A 93 10.55 31.88 -1.97
CA ALA A 93 12.01 31.92 -1.94
C ALA A 93 12.61 31.10 -3.10
N LYS A 94 13.03 31.75 -4.19
CA LYS A 94 13.96 31.14 -5.15
C LYS A 94 14.87 32.21 -5.76
N PRO A 95 16.09 31.87 -6.24
CA PRO A 95 16.64 30.50 -6.42
C PRO A 95 18.07 30.33 -5.89
N LYS A 96 18.45 29.19 -5.30
CA LYS A 96 19.82 28.66 -5.45
C LYS A 96 19.88 27.13 -5.44
N ALA A 97 20.76 26.66 -6.31
CA ALA A 97 21.04 25.29 -6.68
C ALA A 97 21.18 24.32 -5.50
N LYS A 98 20.64 23.11 -5.67
CA LYS A 98 21.35 21.90 -5.24
C LYS A 98 21.40 20.94 -6.42
N ALA A 99 22.39 21.20 -7.28
CA ALA A 99 23.09 20.15 -7.97
C ALA A 99 23.31 19.02 -6.95
N VAL A 100 22.71 17.88 -7.22
CA VAL A 100 22.95 16.64 -6.49
C VAL A 100 24.44 16.37 -6.61
N LYS A 101 25.20 16.68 -5.56
CA LYS A 101 26.52 16.09 -5.34
C LYS A 101 26.28 14.59 -5.24
N ARG A 102 26.46 13.88 -6.37
CA ARG A 102 26.67 12.44 -6.39
C ARG A 102 27.98 12.21 -5.62
N LYS A 103 27.91 12.05 -4.30
CA LYS A 103 28.98 11.35 -3.59
C LYS A 103 28.92 9.91 -4.09
N ALA A 104 29.88 9.56 -4.93
CA ALA A 104 30.16 8.20 -5.33
C ALA A 104 30.39 7.36 -4.07
N VAL A 105 29.40 6.58 -3.66
CA VAL A 105 29.67 5.35 -2.90
C VAL A 105 30.04 4.31 -3.95
N LYS A 106 31.36 4.15 -4.14
CA LYS A 106 31.93 2.92 -4.68
C LYS A 106 31.56 1.80 -3.70
N ARG A 107 30.44 1.12 -3.93
CA ARG A 107 30.21 -0.21 -3.37
C ARG A 107 30.83 -1.20 -4.34
N THR A 108 32.13 -1.39 -4.15
CA THR A 108 32.96 -2.37 -4.82
C THR A 108 32.32 -3.75 -4.62
N ILE A 109 32.00 -4.38 -5.74
CA ILE A 109 31.78 -5.82 -5.85
C ILE A 109 33.09 -6.49 -5.39
N LYS A 110 33.12 -7.06 -4.18
CA LYS A 110 34.10 -8.10 -3.82
C LYS A 110 33.35 -9.40 -3.56
N LYS A 111 33.57 -10.34 -4.47
CA LYS A 111 33.20 -11.75 -4.36
C LYS A 111 34.03 -12.45 -3.26
N LYS A 112 33.38 -13.43 -2.60
CA LYS A 112 33.88 -14.69 -1.96
C LYS A 112 34.52 -14.63 -0.55
N PRO A 113 34.54 -15.76 0.24
CA PRO A 113 34.00 -17.11 0.01
C PRO A 113 33.11 -17.70 1.15
N ALA A 114 32.58 -18.89 0.89
CA ALA A 114 31.72 -19.72 1.74
C ALA A 114 32.49 -20.53 2.82
N LYS A 115 31.81 -20.87 3.93
CA LYS A 115 31.54 -22.27 4.44
C LYS A 115 31.51 -22.38 5.99
N LYS A 116 30.33 -22.81 6.46
CA LYS A 116 30.00 -23.94 7.37
C LYS A 116 30.59 -24.02 8.80
N LYS A 117 29.69 -24.27 9.76
CA LYS A 117 29.53 -25.53 10.56
C LYS A 117 28.23 -25.42 11.39
N ALA A 118 27.16 -26.14 11.05
CA ALA A 118 26.75 -27.48 11.52
C ALA A 118 26.21 -27.47 12.97
N LYS A 119 24.99 -27.94 13.27
CA LYS A 119 24.52 -29.34 13.32
C LYS A 119 22.97 -29.39 13.27
N LYS A 120 22.33 -30.12 12.34
CA LYS A 120 21.77 -31.51 12.43
C LYS A 120 20.75 -31.66 13.58
N LYS A 121 19.51 -32.17 13.45
CA LYS A 121 18.88 -33.29 12.71
C LYS A 121 17.35 -32.95 12.61
N LYS A 122 16.45 -33.51 11.79
CA LYS A 122 16.31 -34.88 11.27
C LYS A 122 15.24 -34.85 10.16
N ILE A 123 15.61 -35.19 8.93
CA ILE A 123 14.67 -35.67 7.91
C ILE A 123 14.53 -37.18 8.15
N VAL A 124 13.29 -37.66 8.30
CA VAL A 124 12.98 -39.08 8.05
C VAL A 124 11.87 -39.13 7.00
N LYS A 125 12.12 -39.98 6.01
CA LYS A 125 11.39 -40.17 4.76
C LYS A 125 10.13 -41.01 4.98
N LYS A 126 9.06 -40.64 4.25
CA LYS A 126 8.24 -41.49 3.36
C LYS A 126 7.44 -42.67 3.99
N LYS A 127 6.11 -42.59 3.98
CA LYS A 127 5.18 -43.52 3.26
C LYS A 127 3.69 -43.22 3.53
N VAL A 128 2.96 -43.02 2.44
CA VAL A 128 1.61 -43.51 2.10
C VAL A 128 0.73 -44.04 3.25
N ALA A 129 -0.44 -43.42 3.47
CA ALA A 129 -1.71 -44.15 3.68
C ALA A 129 -2.93 -43.20 3.62
N LYS A 130 -3.92 -43.66 2.86
CA LYS A 130 -5.29 -43.19 2.72
C LYS A 130 -5.96 -42.88 4.07
N LYS A 131 -6.78 -41.82 4.14
CA LYS A 131 -8.15 -41.89 4.71
C LYS A 131 -8.96 -40.63 4.37
N LYS A 132 -10.18 -40.90 3.89
CA LYS A 132 -11.26 -40.00 3.47
C LYS A 132 -11.72 -39.08 4.62
N PRO A 133 -12.26 -37.88 4.37
CA PRO A 133 -13.40 -37.39 5.12
C PRO A 133 -14.69 -37.88 4.44
N ALA A 134 -15.47 -38.67 5.18
CA ALA A 134 -16.77 -39.16 4.77
C ALA A 134 -17.76 -38.01 4.61
N LYS A 135 -18.59 -38.12 3.56
CA LYS A 135 -19.86 -37.40 3.40
C LYS A 135 -20.85 -37.77 4.51
N ASN A 136 -21.83 -36.87 4.70
CA ASN A 136 -23.19 -37.12 5.18
C ASN A 136 -23.32 -37.40 6.69
N LYS A 137 -24.39 -37.01 7.39
CA LYS A 137 -25.76 -36.64 7.02
C LYS A 137 -26.43 -36.16 8.32
N LYS A 138 -27.26 -35.11 8.29
CA LYS A 138 -28.68 -35.22 8.70
C LYS A 138 -29.43 -33.92 8.43
N ALA A 139 -30.14 -33.95 7.32
CA ALA A 139 -31.41 -33.26 7.19
C ALA A 139 -32.42 -33.92 8.14
N ALA A 140 -33.17 -33.09 8.86
CA ALA A 140 -34.51 -33.39 9.39
C ALA A 140 -35.35 -32.14 9.10
N LYS A 141 -35.99 -32.11 7.93
CA LYS A 141 -37.42 -32.38 7.75
C LYS A 141 -38.30 -31.47 8.63
N LYS A 142 -38.54 -30.24 8.17
CA LYS A 142 -39.74 -29.46 8.51
C LYS A 142 -40.82 -29.84 7.49
N GLN A 143 -41.82 -30.60 7.92
CA GLN A 143 -43.17 -30.64 7.34
C GLN A 143 -44.11 -31.40 8.29
N SER A 144 -45.14 -30.69 8.75
CA SER A 144 -46.42 -31.10 9.38
C SER A 144 -46.65 -30.22 10.62
N GLY A 145 -47.73 -29.46 10.81
CA GLY A 145 -48.94 -29.29 10.03
C GLY A 145 -49.80 -28.20 10.66
N LYS A 146 -50.67 -27.62 9.82
CA LYS A 146 -52.02 -27.14 10.11
C LYS A 146 -52.53 -27.43 11.54
N LYS A 147 -52.84 -26.38 12.30
CA LYS A 147 -54.03 -26.33 13.16
C LYS A 147 -54.44 -24.87 13.37
N LYS A 148 -55.36 -24.41 12.51
CA LYS A 148 -56.37 -23.43 12.91
C LYS A 148 -57.30 -24.16 13.87
N LYS A 149 -57.53 -23.58 15.04
CA LYS A 149 -58.79 -23.68 15.77
C LYS A 149 -59.13 -22.27 16.20
#